data_AF-A0A1E3KQ65-F1
#
_entry.id   AF-A0A1E3KQ65-F1
#
_cell.length_a   1.000
_cell.length_b   1.000
_cell.length_c   1.000
_cell.angle_alpha   90.00
_cell.angle_beta   90.00
_cell.angle_gamma   90.00
#
_symmetry.space_group_name_H-M   'P 1'
#
loop_
_entity.id
_entity.type
_entity.pdbx_description
1 polymer ?
#
loop_
_entity_poly.entity_id
_entity_poly.type
_entity_poly.pdbx_seq_one_letter_code
_entity_poly.pdbx_strand_id
1 'polypeptide(L)'
;MPAATTLITPAENRFFLLSERARRRTTLQQISALLRAHVTVKADSDFLKPTVRNLILQDHGQWLTDCSHEWQLLASLPYVVNPNESRQAWHHCELCHKPVRYEYHVQNKHNHRELIVGSECVKKFMNAETRYLMVITTEDNFYAVAQYQTLTTAVPTVPTIMFAQPWLPQLPAEQAPQARKLRQTTTQTVTTYLKRRTKQLPLQELKPAEQTYQRLVHDEQAVIEAAERAARQAIVTNQQQRQAQAQQSAVKAEQTLRQSHAYQRYLQQLAAIIVMRPERPMAKQQFEKITPPVTERPLVNSYQFGQMVTEYRQTGKIQVRRLAMLDHQFVAALNQVTQQLDEQQTTRFYDDVFNSCWGWQYHQQATQRADWEHLLTTRWGQSLSLAWFEQLAMQTTMPQTQQWFADNADSGMQAALQQRLAAHEDRQPIARDRMTRSELRQFCLREQPAAPTLEAFEQVFDQQYQLPVDRQATAHETLAYYYIARQYQGDHQRALQQLNWLLKV
;
A
#
# COMPACT_ATOMS: atom_id res chain seq x y z
N MET A 1 -56.91 -12.67 0.11
CA MET A 1 -55.57 -12.35 0.65
C MET A 1 -54.79 -13.65 0.77
N PRO A 2 -53.56 -13.74 0.24
CA PRO A 2 -52.74 -14.95 0.39
C PRO A 2 -52.45 -15.19 1.88
N ALA A 3 -52.52 -16.45 2.31
CA ALA A 3 -52.28 -16.82 3.71
C ALA A 3 -50.84 -16.44 4.10
N ALA A 4 -50.70 -15.68 5.20
CA ALA A 4 -49.41 -15.27 5.73
C ALA A 4 -48.51 -16.47 6.06
N THR A 5 -47.29 -16.49 5.51
CA THR A 5 -46.30 -17.55 5.76
C THR A 5 -45.94 -17.59 7.24
N THR A 6 -46.25 -18.71 7.92
CA THR A 6 -45.89 -18.93 9.32
C THR A 6 -44.41 -19.29 9.39
N LEU A 7 -43.64 -18.54 10.19
CA LEU A 7 -42.20 -18.75 10.39
C LEU A 7 -41.90 -19.66 11.58
N ILE A 8 -42.69 -19.54 12.66
CA ILE A 8 -42.59 -20.40 13.84
C ILE A 8 -43.99 -20.79 14.27
N THR A 9 -44.27 -22.10 14.26
CA THR A 9 -45.53 -22.67 14.73
C THR A 9 -45.58 -22.76 16.27
N PRO A 10 -46.78 -22.88 16.89
CA PRO A 10 -46.89 -23.10 18.34
C PRO A 10 -46.02 -24.25 18.87
N ALA A 11 -45.98 -25.37 18.13
CA ALA A 11 -45.22 -26.54 18.53
C ALA A 11 -43.70 -26.32 18.42
N GLU A 12 -43.24 -25.60 17.39
CA GLU A 12 -41.83 -25.20 17.24
C GLU A 12 -41.42 -24.25 18.36
N ASN A 13 -42.25 -23.24 18.66
CA ASN A 13 -42.01 -22.30 19.75
C ASN A 13 -41.85 -23.04 21.08
N ARG A 14 -42.80 -23.92 21.39
CA ARG A 14 -42.77 -24.72 22.61
C ARG A 14 -41.53 -25.60 22.67
N PHE A 15 -41.17 -26.25 21.56
CA PHE A 15 -39.97 -27.08 21.46
C PHE A 15 -38.68 -26.28 21.71
N PHE A 16 -38.55 -25.08 21.12
CA PHE A 16 -37.42 -24.19 21.35
C PHE A 16 -37.33 -23.71 22.79
N LEU A 17 -38.46 -23.39 23.42
CA LEU A 17 -38.49 -22.94 24.82
C LEU A 17 -38.11 -24.08 25.80
N LEU A 18 -38.52 -25.31 25.50
CA LEU A 18 -38.21 -26.49 26.31
C LEU A 18 -36.75 -26.97 26.15
N SER A 19 -36.15 -26.73 24.98
CA SER A 19 -34.76 -27.11 24.64
C SER A 19 -33.76 -26.07 25.15
N GLU A 20 -33.64 -25.97 26.47
CA GLU A 20 -32.99 -24.83 27.13
C GLU A 20 -31.51 -24.65 26.77
N ARG A 21 -30.73 -25.72 26.67
CA ARG A 21 -29.28 -25.61 26.48
C ARG A 21 -28.94 -25.27 25.02
N ALA A 22 -29.64 -25.85 24.05
CA ALA A 22 -29.55 -25.53 22.64
C ALA A 22 -29.96 -24.08 22.42
N ARG A 23 -31.05 -23.65 23.05
CA ARG A 23 -31.48 -22.25 23.02
C ARG A 23 -30.41 -21.29 23.54
N ARG A 24 -29.74 -21.63 24.65
CA ARG A 24 -28.68 -20.78 25.25
C ARG A 24 -27.35 -20.80 24.50
N ARG A 25 -27.08 -21.82 23.67
CA ARG A 25 -25.79 -22.00 22.96
C ARG A 25 -25.83 -21.56 21.50
N THR A 26 -27.00 -21.18 21.01
CA THR A 26 -27.23 -20.80 19.61
C THR A 26 -27.79 -19.39 19.53
N THR A 27 -27.91 -18.87 18.32
CA THR A 27 -28.57 -17.59 18.03
C THR A 27 -30.04 -17.55 18.43
N LEU A 28 -30.67 -18.69 18.74
CA LEU A 28 -32.03 -18.80 19.26
C LEU A 28 -32.22 -18.03 20.59
N GLN A 29 -31.15 -17.84 21.38
CA GLN A 29 -31.20 -17.03 22.60
C GLN A 29 -31.67 -15.60 22.31
N GLN A 30 -31.23 -15.04 21.18
CA GLN A 30 -31.48 -13.64 20.80
C GLN A 30 -32.97 -13.35 20.59
N ILE A 31 -33.75 -14.38 20.25
CA ILE A 31 -35.20 -14.27 20.04
C ILE A 31 -36.03 -14.85 21.18
N SER A 32 -35.41 -15.23 22.31
CA SER A 32 -36.10 -15.89 23.42
C SER A 32 -37.21 -15.06 24.05
N ALA A 33 -37.04 -13.73 24.13
CA ALA A 33 -38.10 -12.84 24.61
C ALA A 33 -39.31 -12.85 23.68
N LEU A 34 -39.06 -12.82 22.37
CA LEU A 34 -40.09 -12.89 21.34
C LEU A 34 -40.85 -14.22 21.40
N LEU A 35 -40.14 -15.35 21.57
CA LEU A 35 -40.77 -16.67 21.71
C LEU A 35 -41.70 -16.76 22.92
N ARG A 36 -41.36 -16.11 24.04
CA ARG A 36 -42.22 -16.08 25.24
C ARG A 36 -43.43 -15.17 25.07
N ALA A 37 -43.27 -14.07 24.35
CA ALA A 37 -44.35 -13.10 24.12
C ALA A 37 -45.35 -13.56 23.05
N HIS A 38 -44.89 -14.31 22.05
CA HIS A 38 -45.70 -14.69 20.89
C HIS A 38 -45.60 -16.18 20.58
N VAL A 39 -46.71 -16.90 20.77
CA VAL A 39 -46.79 -18.35 20.56
C VAL A 39 -46.62 -18.73 19.09
N THR A 40 -47.09 -17.90 18.16
CA THR A 40 -46.92 -18.08 16.71
C THR A 40 -46.26 -16.84 16.13
N VAL A 41 -45.31 -17.04 15.21
CA VAL A 41 -44.63 -15.95 14.51
C VAL A 41 -44.91 -16.09 13.02
N LYS A 42 -45.53 -15.08 12.42
CA LYS A 42 -45.80 -15.02 10.97
C LYS A 42 -44.89 -13.99 10.31
N ALA A 43 -44.63 -14.16 9.02
CA ALA A 43 -43.70 -13.31 8.28
C ALA A 43 -44.12 -11.84 8.18
N ASP A 44 -45.42 -11.57 8.37
CA ASP A 44 -46.10 -10.27 8.33
C ASP A 44 -46.50 -9.75 9.72
N SER A 45 -46.01 -10.36 10.80
CA SER A 45 -46.34 -9.92 12.15
C SER A 45 -45.79 -8.51 12.44
N ASP A 46 -46.64 -7.59 12.88
CA ASP A 46 -46.27 -6.18 13.13
C ASP A 46 -45.14 -6.01 14.17
N PHE A 47 -45.03 -6.95 15.10
CA PHE A 47 -43.98 -6.97 16.13
C PHE A 47 -42.63 -7.51 15.64
N LEU A 48 -42.56 -8.07 14.42
CA LEU A 48 -41.38 -8.76 13.89
C LEU A 48 -40.47 -7.80 13.12
N LYS A 49 -39.34 -7.42 13.72
CA LYS A 49 -38.32 -6.60 13.06
C LYS A 49 -37.69 -7.36 11.86
N PRO A 50 -37.34 -6.69 10.75
CA PRO A 50 -36.72 -7.33 9.58
C PRO A 50 -35.43 -8.11 9.90
N THR A 51 -34.60 -7.60 10.81
CA THR A 51 -33.37 -8.29 11.24
C THR A 51 -33.65 -9.62 11.93
N VAL A 52 -34.67 -9.65 12.79
CA VAL A 52 -35.11 -10.87 13.50
C VAL A 52 -35.76 -11.85 12.54
N ARG A 53 -36.55 -11.35 11.58
CA ARG A 53 -37.12 -12.18 10.51
C ARG A 53 -36.03 -12.89 9.70
N ASN A 54 -34.99 -12.16 9.30
CA ASN A 54 -33.87 -12.74 8.55
C ASN A 54 -33.10 -13.76 9.38
N LEU A 55 -32.88 -13.48 10.66
CA LEU A 55 -32.26 -14.44 11.58
C LEU A 55 -33.05 -15.74 11.67
N ILE A 56 -34.38 -15.67 11.81
CA ILE A 56 -35.26 -16.85 11.80
C ILE A 56 -35.13 -17.60 10.48
N LEU A 57 -35.23 -16.91 9.33
CA LEU A 57 -35.15 -17.56 8.02
C LEU A 57 -33.80 -18.26 7.78
N GLN A 58 -32.72 -17.68 8.29
CA GLN A 58 -31.37 -18.22 8.12
C GLN A 58 -31.08 -19.42 9.03
N ASP A 59 -31.44 -19.33 10.31
CA ASP A 59 -30.97 -20.28 11.33
C ASP A 59 -32.03 -21.29 11.79
N HIS A 60 -33.31 -21.14 11.39
CA HIS A 60 -34.43 -21.98 11.90
C HIS A 60 -34.19 -23.49 11.77
N GLY A 61 -33.69 -23.94 10.61
CA GLY A 61 -33.38 -25.36 10.40
C GLY A 61 -32.27 -25.87 11.32
N GLN A 62 -31.26 -25.04 11.58
CA GLN A 62 -30.19 -25.36 12.51
C GLN A 62 -30.70 -25.40 13.95
N TRP A 63 -31.55 -24.46 14.37
CA TRP A 63 -32.16 -24.46 15.70
C TRP A 63 -33.00 -25.71 15.95
N LEU A 64 -33.81 -26.13 14.97
CA LEU A 64 -34.56 -27.38 15.07
C LEU A 64 -33.63 -28.58 15.25
N THR A 65 -32.56 -28.61 14.48
CA THR A 65 -31.53 -29.66 14.56
C THR A 65 -30.88 -29.67 15.94
N ASP A 66 -30.40 -28.53 16.43
CA ASP A 66 -29.72 -28.43 17.74
C ASP A 66 -30.65 -28.79 18.89
N CYS A 67 -31.89 -28.29 18.86
CA CYS A 67 -32.91 -28.63 19.86
C CYS A 67 -33.24 -30.13 19.83
N SER A 68 -33.33 -30.75 18.64
CA SER A 68 -33.60 -32.18 18.50
C SER A 68 -32.55 -33.10 19.14
N HIS A 69 -31.30 -32.66 19.22
CA HIS A 69 -30.23 -33.44 19.82
C HIS A 69 -30.27 -33.48 21.35
N GLU A 70 -31.01 -32.56 21.99
CA GLU A 70 -31.17 -32.53 23.45
C GLU A 70 -32.10 -33.61 23.99
N TRP A 71 -32.99 -34.12 23.14
CA TRP A 71 -34.04 -35.06 23.53
C TRP A 71 -33.69 -36.47 23.06
N GLN A 72 -34.15 -37.46 23.82
CA GLN A 72 -34.07 -38.89 23.49
C GLN A 72 -35.33 -39.60 24.00
N LEU A 73 -35.64 -40.80 23.53
CA LEU A 73 -36.71 -41.60 24.12
C LEU A 73 -36.37 -41.99 25.57
N LEU A 74 -37.38 -42.04 26.42
CA LEU A 74 -37.27 -42.50 27.80
C LEU A 74 -37.12 -44.03 27.83
N ALA A 75 -36.05 -44.54 28.44
CA ALA A 75 -35.73 -45.97 28.36
C ALA A 75 -36.67 -46.88 29.16
N SER A 76 -37.20 -46.39 30.29
CA SER A 76 -38.11 -47.15 31.16
C SER A 76 -39.51 -47.30 30.58
N LEU A 77 -39.98 -46.30 29.82
CA LEU A 77 -41.33 -46.25 29.28
C LEU A 77 -41.33 -45.48 27.95
N PRO A 78 -40.74 -46.01 26.87
CA PRO A 78 -40.56 -45.25 25.63
C PRO A 78 -41.88 -44.96 24.89
N TYR A 79 -42.88 -45.83 25.08
CA TYR A 79 -44.12 -45.82 24.31
C TYR A 79 -45.29 -46.35 25.14
N VAL A 80 -46.44 -45.68 25.08
CA VAL A 80 -47.68 -46.12 25.72
C VAL A 80 -48.84 -45.93 24.74
N VAL A 81 -49.75 -46.90 24.70
CA VAL A 81 -51.04 -46.75 24.03
C VAL A 81 -52.07 -46.47 25.12
N ASN A 82 -52.73 -45.31 25.04
CA ASN A 82 -53.77 -44.98 25.99
C ASN A 82 -54.93 -46.00 25.87
N PRO A 83 -55.31 -46.69 26.96
CA PRO A 83 -56.32 -47.76 26.90
C PRO A 83 -57.75 -47.23 26.82
N ASN A 84 -57.97 -45.93 27.08
CA ASN A 84 -59.32 -45.36 27.10
C ASN A 84 -59.84 -45.13 25.67
N GLU A 85 -61.07 -45.56 25.39
CA GLU A 85 -61.70 -45.35 24.08
C GLU A 85 -62.15 -43.89 23.87
N SER A 86 -62.39 -43.14 24.95
CA SER A 86 -62.78 -41.74 24.89
C SER A 86 -61.57 -40.84 24.68
N ARG A 87 -61.57 -40.11 23.55
CA ARG A 87 -60.54 -39.12 23.20
C ARG A 87 -60.37 -38.00 24.23
N GLN A 88 -61.40 -37.71 25.03
CA GLN A 88 -61.34 -36.67 26.06
C GLN A 88 -60.50 -37.09 27.27
N ALA A 89 -60.30 -38.40 27.48
CA ALA A 89 -59.50 -38.94 28.56
C ALA A 89 -58.02 -39.16 28.17
N TRP A 90 -57.63 -38.83 26.94
CA TRP A 90 -56.26 -38.97 26.48
C TRP A 90 -55.37 -37.84 27.01
N HIS A 91 -54.11 -38.16 27.30
CA HIS A 91 -53.10 -37.15 27.57
C HIS A 91 -52.90 -36.25 26.33
N HIS A 92 -52.41 -35.03 26.56
CA HIS A 92 -52.17 -34.08 25.50
C HIS A 92 -50.67 -34.00 25.19
N CYS A 93 -50.32 -33.96 23.91
CA CYS A 93 -48.94 -33.73 23.47
C CYS A 93 -48.42 -32.41 24.05
N GLU A 94 -47.28 -32.43 24.74
CA GLU A 94 -46.71 -31.25 25.38
C GLU A 94 -46.13 -30.22 24.40
N LEU A 95 -46.02 -30.56 23.12
CA LEU A 95 -45.58 -29.65 22.06
C LEU A 95 -46.76 -28.99 21.35
N CYS A 96 -47.76 -29.77 20.89
CA CYS A 96 -48.86 -29.25 20.08
C CYS A 96 -50.22 -29.17 20.80
N HIS A 97 -50.30 -29.62 22.05
CA HIS A 97 -51.51 -29.66 22.87
C HIS A 97 -52.71 -30.37 22.23
N LYS A 98 -52.47 -31.32 21.32
CA LYS A 98 -53.52 -32.20 20.80
C LYS A 98 -53.60 -33.48 21.65
N PRO A 99 -54.79 -34.05 21.88
CA PRO A 99 -54.94 -35.33 22.56
C PRO A 99 -54.25 -36.45 21.77
N VAL A 100 -53.53 -37.34 22.45
CA VAL A 100 -52.69 -38.38 21.86
C VAL A 100 -53.05 -39.77 22.36
N ARG A 101 -53.40 -40.67 21.44
CA ARG A 101 -53.59 -42.11 21.77
C ARG A 101 -52.26 -42.85 21.89
N TYR A 102 -51.31 -42.46 21.04
CA TYR A 102 -49.97 -43.03 20.97
C TYR A 102 -49.00 -42.05 21.62
N GLU A 103 -48.63 -42.37 22.85
CA GLU A 103 -47.83 -41.54 23.74
C GLU A 103 -46.37 -41.99 23.64
N TYR A 104 -45.51 -41.10 23.14
CA TYR A 104 -44.06 -41.30 23.19
C TYR A 104 -43.49 -40.45 24.32
N HIS A 105 -42.77 -41.09 25.22
CA HIS A 105 -42.15 -40.39 26.32
C HIS A 105 -40.71 -40.10 25.93
N VAL A 106 -40.36 -38.82 25.90
CA VAL A 106 -39.01 -38.35 25.64
C VAL A 106 -38.45 -37.71 26.88
N GLN A 107 -37.13 -37.80 27.05
CA GLN A 107 -36.40 -37.20 28.14
C GLN A 107 -35.31 -36.29 27.60
N ASN A 108 -35.11 -35.14 28.23
CA ASN A 108 -33.96 -34.30 27.97
C ASN A 108 -32.69 -34.94 28.56
N LYS A 109 -31.65 -35.05 27.75
CA LYS A 109 -30.37 -35.70 28.10
C LYS A 109 -29.62 -35.01 29.25
N HIS A 110 -29.94 -33.76 29.57
CA HIS A 110 -29.18 -32.94 30.50
C HIS A 110 -29.91 -32.64 31.82
N ASN A 111 -31.19 -32.28 31.75
CA ASN A 111 -31.97 -31.95 32.95
C ASN A 111 -32.98 -33.03 33.33
N HIS A 112 -33.00 -34.16 32.61
CA HIS A 112 -33.87 -35.30 32.84
C HIS A 112 -35.37 -35.01 32.79
N ARG A 113 -35.77 -33.84 32.29
CA ARG A 113 -37.17 -33.49 32.09
C ARG A 113 -37.81 -34.44 31.10
N GLU A 114 -38.95 -35.00 31.47
CA GLU A 114 -39.76 -35.87 30.64
C GLU A 114 -40.87 -35.09 29.96
N LEU A 115 -41.23 -35.49 28.73
CA LEU A 115 -42.35 -34.95 27.98
C LEU A 115 -43.15 -36.08 27.34
N ILE A 116 -44.47 -35.93 27.33
CA ILE A 116 -45.37 -36.77 26.51
C ILE A 116 -45.54 -36.11 25.14
N VAL A 117 -45.17 -36.82 24.07
CA VAL A 117 -45.21 -36.32 22.70
C VAL A 117 -45.97 -37.28 21.79
N GLY A 118 -46.87 -36.73 20.97
CA GLY A 118 -47.61 -37.52 19.98
C GLY A 118 -46.76 -37.93 18.76
N SER A 119 -47.23 -38.95 18.04
CA SER A 119 -46.56 -39.52 16.85
C SER A 119 -46.09 -38.48 15.83
N GLU A 120 -46.92 -37.50 15.49
CA GLU A 120 -46.58 -36.48 14.50
C GLU A 120 -45.51 -35.50 15.00
N CYS A 121 -45.54 -35.16 16.29
CA CYS A 121 -44.56 -34.26 16.87
C CYS A 121 -43.21 -34.96 17.06
N VAL A 122 -43.18 -36.24 17.44
CA VAL A 122 -41.93 -37.01 17.50
C VAL A 122 -41.29 -37.10 16.11
N LYS A 123 -42.06 -37.41 15.06
CA LYS A 123 -41.55 -37.49 13.69
C LYS A 123 -41.01 -36.15 13.16
N LYS A 124 -41.63 -35.03 13.58
CA LYS A 124 -41.28 -33.68 13.12
C LYS A 124 -40.07 -33.09 13.87
N PHE A 125 -39.99 -33.28 15.18
CA PHE A 125 -39.05 -32.55 16.04
C PHE A 125 -37.86 -33.37 16.52
N MET A 126 -37.97 -34.70 16.56
CA MET A 126 -36.91 -35.54 17.10
C MET A 126 -35.87 -35.89 16.05
N ASN A 127 -34.63 -36.05 16.49
CA ASN A 127 -33.51 -36.35 15.60
C ASN A 127 -33.68 -37.73 14.92
N ALA A 128 -32.84 -38.00 13.91
CA ALA A 128 -32.90 -39.27 13.17
C ALA A 128 -32.72 -40.50 14.07
N GLU A 129 -31.84 -40.39 15.08
CA GLU A 129 -31.58 -41.43 16.08
C GLU A 129 -32.84 -41.80 16.90
N THR A 130 -33.53 -40.79 17.44
CA THR A 130 -34.75 -40.98 18.23
C THR A 130 -35.87 -41.57 17.38
N ARG A 131 -36.03 -41.11 16.13
CA ARG A 131 -37.02 -41.66 15.19
C ARG A 131 -36.71 -43.09 14.77
N TYR A 132 -35.42 -43.43 14.63
CA TYR A 132 -34.98 -44.79 14.37
C TYR A 132 -35.35 -45.73 15.53
N LEU A 133 -35.10 -45.32 16.77
CA LEU A 133 -35.48 -46.09 17.96
C LEU A 133 -36.99 -46.21 18.11
N MET A 134 -37.73 -45.14 17.82
CA MET A 134 -39.19 -45.09 17.88
C MET A 134 -39.81 -46.28 17.13
N VAL A 135 -39.44 -46.47 15.87
CA VAL A 135 -39.96 -47.55 15.01
C VAL A 135 -39.71 -48.93 15.62
N ILE A 136 -38.47 -49.19 16.07
CA ILE A 136 -38.10 -50.49 16.64
C ILE A 136 -38.85 -50.73 17.95
N THR A 137 -39.01 -49.70 18.80
CA THR A 137 -39.69 -49.82 20.09
C THR A 137 -41.18 -50.11 19.95
N THR A 138 -41.81 -49.58 18.90
CA THR A 138 -43.24 -49.77 18.65
C THR A 138 -43.55 -51.10 17.96
N GLU A 139 -42.68 -51.56 17.05
CA GLU A 139 -42.99 -52.68 16.16
C GLU A 139 -42.34 -54.01 16.59
N ASP A 140 -41.10 -53.96 17.11
CA ASP A 140 -40.31 -55.17 17.32
C ASP A 140 -40.01 -55.42 18.81
N ASN A 141 -39.47 -54.42 19.50
CA ASN A 141 -38.91 -54.60 20.84
C ASN A 141 -39.03 -53.35 21.71
N PHE A 142 -39.99 -53.39 22.63
CA PHE A 142 -40.22 -52.34 23.64
C PHE A 142 -38.96 -51.90 24.39
N TYR A 143 -38.03 -52.82 24.68
CA TYR A 143 -36.82 -52.54 25.45
C TYR A 143 -35.65 -52.00 24.61
N ALA A 144 -35.85 -51.72 23.32
CA ALA A 144 -34.79 -51.32 22.40
C ALA A 144 -34.08 -50.02 22.84
N VAL A 145 -34.76 -49.08 23.50
CA VAL A 145 -34.10 -47.85 24.00
C VAL A 145 -33.05 -48.17 25.07
N ALA A 146 -33.40 -49.00 26.06
CA ALA A 146 -32.48 -49.39 27.12
C ALA A 146 -31.30 -50.21 26.57
N GLN A 147 -31.56 -51.12 25.63
CA GLN A 147 -30.51 -51.88 24.93
C GLN A 147 -29.59 -50.95 24.13
N TYR A 148 -30.14 -49.99 23.41
CA TYR A 148 -29.36 -49.04 22.63
C TYR A 148 -28.49 -48.13 23.51
N GLN A 149 -29.00 -47.67 24.65
CA GLN A 149 -28.21 -46.91 25.63
C GLN A 149 -27.05 -47.74 26.18
N THR A 150 -27.29 -49.02 26.49
CA THR A 150 -26.22 -49.95 26.93
C THR A 150 -25.17 -50.14 25.84
N LEU A 151 -25.63 -50.31 24.59
CA LEU A 151 -24.76 -50.48 23.42
C LEU A 151 -23.88 -49.26 23.16
N THR A 152 -24.48 -48.07 23.14
CA THR A 152 -23.77 -46.82 22.85
C THR A 152 -22.85 -46.40 24.00
N THR A 153 -23.09 -46.88 25.22
CA THR A 153 -22.12 -46.78 26.31
C THR A 153 -20.88 -47.64 26.04
N ALA A 154 -21.04 -48.86 25.49
CA ALA A 154 -19.94 -49.77 25.19
C ALA A 154 -19.19 -49.42 23.88
N VAL A 155 -19.89 -48.84 22.90
CA VAL A 155 -19.35 -48.41 21.60
C VAL A 155 -19.87 -47.00 21.28
N PRO A 156 -19.26 -45.93 21.84
CA PRO A 156 -19.74 -44.56 21.72
C PRO A 156 -19.74 -43.98 20.30
N THR A 157 -19.04 -44.61 19.36
CA THR A 157 -18.96 -44.17 17.96
C THR A 157 -20.17 -44.60 17.12
N VAL A 158 -20.98 -45.55 17.59
CA VAL A 158 -22.15 -46.07 16.87
C VAL A 158 -23.15 -44.98 16.45
N PRO A 159 -23.58 -44.06 17.33
CA PRO A 159 -24.50 -42.99 16.93
C PRO A 159 -23.91 -42.13 15.81
N THR A 160 -22.62 -41.79 15.90
CA THR A 160 -21.93 -40.98 14.90
C THR A 160 -21.85 -41.70 13.55
N ILE A 161 -21.47 -42.98 13.53
CA ILE A 161 -21.42 -43.79 12.30
C ILE A 161 -22.79 -43.87 11.63
N MET A 162 -23.85 -44.09 12.41
CA MET A 162 -25.20 -44.29 11.89
C MET A 162 -25.88 -43.00 11.46
N PHE A 163 -25.70 -41.90 12.19
CA PHE A 163 -26.57 -40.73 12.10
C PHE A 163 -25.87 -39.42 11.73
N ALA A 164 -24.53 -39.31 11.79
CA ALA A 164 -23.86 -38.05 11.46
C ALA A 164 -24.14 -37.60 10.02
N GLN A 165 -24.35 -36.29 9.87
CA GLN A 165 -24.58 -35.60 8.60
C GLN A 165 -23.96 -34.19 8.65
N PRO A 166 -23.21 -33.77 7.61
CA PRO A 166 -22.75 -34.59 6.49
C PRO A 166 -21.78 -35.70 6.97
N TRP A 167 -21.80 -36.84 6.30
CA TRP A 167 -20.99 -38.00 6.66
C TRP A 167 -19.63 -37.96 5.96
N LEU A 168 -18.57 -37.67 6.74
CA LEU A 168 -17.17 -37.57 6.28
C LEU A 168 -17.06 -36.78 4.94
N PRO A 169 -17.48 -35.50 4.92
CA PRO A 169 -17.64 -34.72 3.69
C PRO A 169 -16.36 -34.49 2.88
N GLN A 170 -15.19 -34.47 3.53
CA GLN A 170 -13.88 -34.21 2.90
C GLN A 170 -13.06 -35.50 2.72
N LEU A 171 -13.67 -36.66 2.94
CA LEU A 171 -13.02 -37.95 2.76
C LEU A 171 -12.60 -38.15 1.30
N PRO A 172 -11.38 -38.66 1.03
CA PRO A 172 -10.96 -39.03 -0.32
C PRO A 172 -11.96 -39.95 -1.04
N ALA A 173 -12.12 -39.72 -2.34
CA ALA A 173 -13.05 -40.49 -3.18
C ALA A 173 -12.78 -42.00 -3.15
N GLU A 174 -11.50 -42.40 -3.00
CA GLU A 174 -11.05 -43.79 -2.89
C GLU A 174 -11.61 -44.50 -1.65
N GLN A 175 -11.85 -43.76 -0.57
CA GLN A 175 -12.30 -44.29 0.72
C GLN A 175 -13.82 -44.18 0.92
N ALA A 176 -14.51 -43.41 0.06
CA ALA A 176 -15.96 -43.24 0.11
C ALA A 176 -16.75 -44.57 0.06
N PRO A 177 -16.37 -45.60 -0.74
CA PRO A 177 -17.04 -46.90 -0.70
C PRO A 177 -16.90 -47.60 0.65
N GLN A 178 -15.72 -47.51 1.28
CA GLN A 178 -15.47 -48.10 2.60
C GLN A 178 -16.31 -47.40 3.68
N ALA A 179 -16.41 -46.07 3.65
CA ALA A 179 -17.25 -45.30 4.56
C ALA A 179 -18.74 -45.64 4.42
N ARG A 180 -19.24 -45.83 3.19
CA ARG A 180 -20.63 -46.27 2.94
C ARG A 180 -20.88 -47.67 3.47
N LYS A 181 -19.98 -48.62 3.18
CA LYS A 181 -20.07 -50.00 3.66
C LYS A 181 -20.05 -50.06 5.19
N LEU A 182 -19.17 -49.29 5.83
CA LEU A 182 -19.10 -49.19 7.29
C LEU A 182 -20.43 -48.73 7.90
N ARG A 183 -21.01 -47.65 7.38
CA ARG A 183 -22.30 -47.13 7.86
C ARG A 183 -23.42 -48.15 7.67
N GLN A 184 -23.51 -48.78 6.49
CA GLN A 184 -24.51 -49.80 6.19
C GLN A 184 -24.40 -51.02 7.10
N THR A 185 -23.20 -51.58 7.23
CA THR A 185 -22.95 -52.77 8.06
C THR A 185 -23.20 -52.49 9.54
N THR A 186 -22.71 -51.35 10.06
CA THR A 186 -22.98 -50.93 11.44
C THR A 186 -24.48 -50.78 11.68
N THR A 187 -25.19 -50.08 10.77
CA THR A 187 -26.65 -49.89 10.87
C THR A 187 -27.38 -51.24 10.88
N GLN A 188 -26.98 -52.19 10.03
CA GLN A 188 -27.60 -53.51 9.97
C GLN A 188 -27.36 -54.32 11.24
N THR A 189 -26.12 -54.34 11.76
CA THR A 189 -25.75 -55.04 13.00
C THR A 189 -26.53 -54.48 14.19
N VAL A 190 -26.58 -53.16 14.34
CA VAL A 190 -27.32 -52.50 15.42
C VAL A 190 -28.82 -52.76 15.30
N THR A 191 -29.39 -52.63 14.11
CA THR A 191 -30.83 -52.89 13.89
C THR A 191 -31.20 -54.34 14.21
N THR A 192 -30.37 -55.29 13.80
CA THR A 192 -30.58 -56.72 14.07
C THR A 192 -30.51 -57.02 15.57
N TYR A 193 -29.59 -56.39 16.28
CA TYR A 193 -29.47 -56.49 17.73
C TYR A 193 -30.70 -55.91 18.44
N LEU A 194 -31.12 -54.69 18.09
CA LEU A 194 -32.23 -54.00 18.76
C LEU A 194 -33.60 -54.66 18.53
N LYS A 195 -33.82 -55.30 17.38
CA LYS A 195 -35.05 -56.07 17.11
C LYS A 195 -35.17 -57.34 17.96
N ARG A 196 -34.07 -57.83 18.55
CA ARG A 196 -34.03 -59.06 19.35
C ARG A 196 -33.98 -58.76 20.85
N ARG A 197 -34.74 -59.53 21.63
CA ARG A 197 -34.73 -59.46 23.11
C ARG A 197 -33.52 -60.21 23.68
N THR A 198 -32.31 -59.70 23.44
CA THR A 198 -31.04 -60.26 23.93
C THR A 198 -30.26 -59.27 24.80
N LYS A 199 -29.50 -59.78 25.78
CA LYS A 199 -28.58 -58.99 26.60
C LYS A 199 -27.14 -59.01 26.05
N GLN A 200 -26.83 -59.93 25.14
CA GLN A 200 -25.48 -60.05 24.57
C GLN A 200 -25.24 -58.97 23.53
N LEU A 201 -24.25 -58.11 23.79
CA LEU A 201 -23.85 -57.04 22.88
C LEU A 201 -23.08 -57.61 21.66
N PRO A 202 -23.33 -57.10 20.43
CA PRO A 202 -22.63 -57.52 19.21
C PRO A 202 -21.24 -56.86 19.10
N LEU A 203 -20.39 -57.06 20.11
CA LEU A 203 -19.09 -56.38 20.20
C LEU A 203 -18.07 -56.93 19.21
N GLN A 204 -18.20 -58.19 18.79
CA GLN A 204 -17.29 -58.81 17.83
C GLN A 204 -17.34 -58.11 16.47
N GLU A 205 -18.52 -57.65 16.06
CA GLU A 205 -18.73 -56.92 14.81
C GLU A 205 -18.51 -55.41 14.97
N LEU A 206 -18.89 -54.82 16.12
CA LEU A 206 -18.85 -53.37 16.31
C LEU A 206 -17.48 -52.81 16.72
N LYS A 207 -16.62 -53.57 17.42
CA LYS A 207 -15.27 -53.09 17.78
C LYS A 207 -14.37 -52.88 16.55
N PRO A 208 -14.35 -53.78 15.54
CA PRO A 208 -13.65 -53.50 14.28
C PRO A 208 -14.24 -52.32 13.49
N ALA A 209 -15.56 -52.09 13.57
CA ALA A 209 -16.22 -50.94 12.95
C ALA A 209 -15.75 -49.61 13.55
N GLU A 210 -15.58 -49.55 14.88
CA GLU A 210 -15.02 -48.40 15.59
C GLU A 210 -13.59 -48.06 15.11
N GLN A 211 -12.73 -49.06 14.97
CA GLN A 211 -11.37 -48.86 14.44
C GLN A 211 -11.38 -48.38 12.98
N THR A 212 -12.28 -48.92 12.16
CA THR A 212 -12.42 -48.50 10.76
C THR A 212 -12.89 -47.06 10.67
N TYR A 213 -13.85 -46.66 11.51
CA TYR A 213 -14.30 -45.27 11.60
C TYR A 213 -13.16 -44.32 11.97
N GLN A 214 -12.38 -44.65 13.00
CA GLN A 214 -11.25 -43.83 13.43
C GLN A 214 -10.21 -43.61 12.32
N ARG A 215 -9.93 -44.63 11.50
CA ARG A 215 -9.04 -44.50 10.34
C ARG A 215 -9.59 -43.53 9.30
N LEU A 216 -10.87 -43.66 8.94
CA LEU A 216 -11.50 -42.77 7.97
C LEU A 216 -11.54 -41.31 8.47
N VAL A 217 -11.76 -41.08 9.77
CA VAL A 217 -11.68 -39.74 10.37
C VAL A 217 -10.25 -39.20 10.30
N HIS A 218 -9.25 -40.02 10.56
CA HIS A 218 -7.84 -39.61 10.44
C HIS A 218 -7.48 -39.22 9.00
N ASP A 219 -7.93 -40.01 8.03
CA ASP A 219 -7.68 -39.74 6.62
C ASP A 219 -8.37 -38.45 6.15
N GLU A 220 -9.62 -38.19 6.57
CA GLU A 220 -10.30 -36.92 6.32
C GLU A 220 -9.55 -35.73 6.94
N GLN A 221 -9.11 -35.87 8.20
CA GLN A 221 -8.37 -34.83 8.89
C GLN A 221 -7.05 -34.49 8.20
N ALA A 222 -6.33 -35.49 7.67
CA ALA A 222 -5.11 -35.30 6.91
C ALA A 222 -5.34 -34.47 5.63
N VAL A 223 -6.47 -34.67 4.95
CA VAL A 223 -6.87 -33.87 3.77
C VAL A 223 -7.16 -32.43 4.16
N ILE A 224 -7.94 -32.21 5.23
CA ILE A 224 -8.26 -30.87 5.75
C ILE A 224 -6.96 -30.11 6.06
N GLU A 225 -6.05 -30.71 6.80
CA GLU A 225 -4.78 -30.09 7.21
C GLU A 225 -3.84 -29.83 6.02
N ALA A 226 -3.84 -30.68 5.00
CA ALA A 226 -3.09 -30.45 3.77
C ALA A 226 -3.65 -29.24 3.00
N ALA A 227 -4.97 -29.13 2.87
CA ALA A 227 -5.64 -28.02 2.20
C ALA A 227 -5.38 -26.68 2.93
N GLU A 228 -5.47 -26.67 4.26
CA GLU A 228 -5.17 -25.48 5.06
C GLU A 228 -3.72 -25.01 4.89
N ARG A 229 -2.75 -25.94 4.91
CA ARG A 229 -1.33 -25.61 4.70
C ARG A 229 -1.09 -25.02 3.31
N ALA A 230 -1.68 -25.63 2.27
CA ALA A 230 -1.57 -25.12 0.90
C ALA A 230 -2.16 -23.71 0.76
N ALA A 231 -3.33 -23.46 1.37
CA ALA A 231 -3.96 -22.14 1.36
C ALA A 231 -3.10 -21.07 2.06
N ARG A 232 -2.51 -21.39 3.22
CA ARG A 232 -1.60 -20.48 3.93
C ARG A 232 -0.35 -20.17 3.11
N GLN A 233 0.26 -21.17 2.49
CA GLN A 233 1.43 -20.97 1.64
C GLN A 233 1.11 -20.08 0.43
N ALA A 234 -0.04 -20.29 -0.23
CA ALA A 234 -0.47 -19.45 -1.35
C ALA A 234 -0.62 -17.97 -0.97
N ILE A 235 -1.16 -17.68 0.23
CA ILE A 235 -1.28 -16.31 0.74
C ILE A 235 0.10 -15.66 0.94
N VAL A 236 1.03 -16.37 1.57
CA VAL A 236 2.39 -15.87 1.82
C VAL A 236 3.13 -15.60 0.51
N THR A 237 3.11 -16.55 -0.43
CA THR A 237 3.75 -16.39 -1.74
C THR A 237 3.17 -15.20 -2.50
N ASN A 238 1.85 -15.03 -2.49
CA ASN A 238 1.19 -13.91 -3.15
C ASN A 238 1.56 -12.55 -2.52
N GLN A 239 1.66 -12.49 -1.18
CA GLN A 239 2.12 -11.28 -0.48
C GLN A 239 3.58 -10.94 -0.84
N GLN A 240 4.46 -11.94 -0.85
CA GLN A 240 5.87 -11.75 -1.22
C GLN A 240 6.03 -11.25 -2.65
N GLN A 241 5.29 -11.83 -3.60
CA GLN A 241 5.31 -11.39 -5.01
C GLN A 241 4.82 -9.94 -5.16
N ARG A 242 3.73 -9.56 -4.48
CA ARG A 242 3.23 -8.18 -4.51
C ARG A 242 4.23 -7.18 -3.92
N GLN A 243 4.89 -7.55 -2.81
CA GLN A 243 5.92 -6.70 -2.22
C GLN A 243 7.13 -6.54 -3.16
N ALA A 244 7.59 -7.62 -3.79
CA ALA A 244 8.71 -7.57 -4.73
C ALA A 244 8.38 -6.69 -5.96
N GLN A 245 7.17 -6.82 -6.51
CA GLN A 245 6.72 -5.99 -7.63
C GLN A 245 6.61 -4.51 -7.25
N ALA A 246 6.08 -4.20 -6.06
CA ALA A 246 5.98 -2.83 -5.55
C ALA A 246 7.36 -2.20 -5.31
N GLN A 247 8.33 -2.96 -4.81
CA GLN A 247 9.71 -2.49 -4.66
C GLN A 247 10.36 -2.22 -6.01
N GLN A 248 10.21 -3.12 -6.97
CA GLN A 248 10.75 -2.93 -8.33
C GLN A 248 10.13 -1.72 -9.05
N SER A 249 8.81 -1.52 -8.92
CA SER A 249 8.14 -0.37 -9.53
C SER A 249 8.58 0.94 -8.89
N ALA A 250 8.76 0.98 -7.56
CA ALA A 250 9.27 2.15 -6.85
C ALA A 250 10.70 2.52 -7.30
N VAL A 251 11.61 1.53 -7.36
CA VAL A 251 13.00 1.75 -7.82
C VAL A 251 13.02 2.26 -9.28
N LYS A 252 12.18 1.67 -10.15
CA LYS A 252 12.10 2.10 -11.56
C LYS A 252 11.54 3.52 -11.71
N ALA A 253 10.51 3.87 -10.94
CA ALA A 253 9.91 5.20 -10.95
C ALA A 253 10.92 6.27 -10.46
N GLU A 254 11.67 5.95 -9.40
CA GLU A 254 12.73 6.81 -8.88
C GLU A 254 13.86 7.04 -9.90
N GLN A 255 14.34 5.97 -10.55
CA GLN A 255 15.36 6.09 -11.61
C GLN A 255 14.85 6.94 -12.78
N THR A 256 13.61 6.72 -13.21
CA THR A 256 12.98 7.49 -14.28
C THR A 256 12.88 8.98 -13.92
N LEU A 257 12.49 9.30 -12.69
CA LEU A 257 12.44 10.68 -12.21
C LEU A 257 13.82 11.35 -12.29
N ARG A 258 14.88 10.68 -11.84
CA ARG A 258 16.23 11.25 -11.81
C ARG A 258 16.84 11.50 -13.18
N GLN A 259 16.52 10.62 -14.13
CA GLN A 259 16.94 10.78 -15.52
C GLN A 259 16.09 11.81 -16.27
N SER A 260 14.98 12.27 -15.68
CA SER A 260 14.12 13.26 -16.31
C SER A 260 14.76 14.65 -16.37
N HIS A 261 14.54 15.34 -17.48
CA HIS A 261 15.00 16.71 -17.67
C HIS A 261 14.36 17.68 -16.67
N ALA A 262 13.13 17.40 -16.21
CA ALA A 262 12.44 18.20 -15.20
C ALA A 262 13.18 18.18 -13.85
N TYR A 263 13.63 16.99 -13.42
CA TYR A 263 14.40 16.83 -12.19
C TYR A 263 15.76 17.53 -12.26
N GLN A 264 16.50 17.34 -13.37
CA GLN A 264 17.81 17.99 -13.56
C GLN A 264 17.71 19.52 -13.58
N ARG A 265 16.70 20.06 -14.30
CA ARG A 265 16.42 21.51 -14.31
C ARG A 265 16.06 22.03 -12.92
N TYR A 266 15.26 21.28 -12.18
CA TYR A 266 14.90 21.63 -10.80
C TYR A 266 16.14 21.72 -9.91
N LEU A 267 17.04 20.72 -9.95
CA LEU A 267 18.30 20.76 -9.21
C LEU A 267 19.17 21.97 -9.58
N GLN A 268 19.29 22.27 -10.88
CA GLN A 268 20.06 23.42 -11.35
C GLN A 268 19.48 24.76 -10.86
N GLN A 269 18.15 24.91 -10.87
CA GLN A 269 17.48 26.12 -10.38
C GLN A 269 17.67 26.30 -8.87
N LEU A 270 17.58 25.21 -8.10
CA LEU A 270 17.85 25.25 -6.67
C LEU A 270 19.32 25.60 -6.39
N ALA A 271 20.25 24.95 -7.09
CA ALA A 271 21.68 25.21 -6.97
C ALA A 271 22.02 26.68 -7.29
N ALA A 272 21.43 27.25 -8.35
CA ALA A 272 21.65 28.65 -8.73
C ALA A 272 21.26 29.65 -7.62
N ILE A 273 20.21 29.35 -6.85
CA ILE A 273 19.84 30.16 -5.68
C ILE A 273 20.87 29.96 -4.55
N ILE A 274 21.23 28.71 -4.26
CA ILE A 274 22.12 28.38 -3.12
C ILE A 274 23.52 28.99 -3.31
N VAL A 275 24.06 28.97 -4.52
CA VAL A 275 25.39 29.51 -4.85
C VAL A 275 25.48 31.01 -4.53
N MET A 276 24.39 31.75 -4.67
CA MET A 276 24.34 33.18 -4.32
C MET A 276 24.43 33.45 -2.81
N ARG A 277 24.33 32.41 -1.97
CA ARG A 277 24.34 32.46 -0.50
C ARG A 277 23.38 33.51 0.09
N PRO A 278 22.13 33.60 -0.41
CA PRO A 278 21.19 34.61 0.05
C PRO A 278 20.82 34.42 1.52
N GLU A 279 20.32 35.48 2.14
CA GLU A 279 19.64 35.33 3.42
C GLU A 279 18.37 34.48 3.29
N ARG A 280 18.00 33.83 4.39
CA ARG A 280 16.89 32.86 4.42
C ARG A 280 15.55 33.40 3.87
N PRO A 281 15.13 34.66 4.14
CA PRO A 281 13.90 35.19 3.57
C PRO A 281 13.94 35.31 2.05
N MET A 282 15.06 35.80 1.50
CA MET A 282 15.27 35.92 0.06
C MET A 282 15.33 34.55 -0.61
N ALA A 283 16.01 33.58 0.01
CA ALA A 283 16.06 32.21 -0.47
C ALA A 283 14.65 31.59 -0.60
N LYS A 284 13.80 31.82 0.40
CA LYS A 284 12.41 31.35 0.40
C LYS A 284 11.61 32.00 -0.74
N GLN A 285 11.72 33.30 -0.92
CA GLN A 285 11.02 34.03 -2.00
C GLN A 285 11.45 33.55 -3.39
N GLN A 286 12.73 33.24 -3.58
CA GLN A 286 13.22 32.69 -4.86
C GLN A 286 12.79 31.24 -5.06
N PHE A 287 12.79 30.42 -4.01
CA PHE A 287 12.32 29.03 -4.05
C PHE A 287 10.86 28.93 -4.50
N GLU A 288 9.99 29.83 -4.03
CA GLU A 288 8.57 29.86 -4.40
C GLU A 288 8.32 30.13 -5.89
N LYS A 289 9.32 30.64 -6.62
CA LYS A 289 9.25 30.87 -8.08
C LYS A 289 9.65 29.63 -8.89
N ILE A 290 10.14 28.58 -8.24
CA ILE A 290 10.59 27.35 -8.91
C ILE A 290 9.43 26.36 -9.00
N THR A 291 9.20 25.84 -10.21
CA THR A 291 8.24 24.75 -10.43
C THR A 291 8.90 23.40 -10.15
N PRO A 292 8.46 22.64 -9.13
CA PRO A 292 9.00 21.31 -8.85
C PRO A 292 8.49 20.27 -9.87
N PRO A 293 9.21 19.14 -10.05
CA PRO A 293 8.73 18.03 -10.85
C PRO A 293 7.51 17.36 -10.19
N VAL A 294 6.61 16.81 -11.01
CA VAL A 294 5.40 16.11 -10.54
C VAL A 294 5.80 14.81 -9.83
N THR A 295 5.50 14.75 -8.54
CA THR A 295 5.82 13.64 -7.63
C THR A 295 4.70 13.51 -6.62
N GLU A 296 4.47 12.31 -6.06
CA GLU A 296 3.43 12.10 -5.03
C GLU A 296 3.70 12.92 -3.75
N ARG A 297 4.97 13.17 -3.45
CA ARG A 297 5.42 13.99 -2.33
C ARG A 297 6.47 14.98 -2.81
N PRO A 298 6.43 16.25 -2.34
CA PRO A 298 7.42 17.25 -2.71
C PRO A 298 8.82 16.80 -2.27
N LEU A 299 9.80 16.93 -3.17
CA LEU A 299 11.19 16.54 -2.93
C LEU A 299 11.84 17.36 -1.80
N VAL A 300 11.51 18.64 -1.73
CA VAL A 300 11.96 19.56 -0.68
C VAL A 300 10.91 20.65 -0.49
N ASN A 301 10.70 21.08 0.74
CA ASN A 301 9.84 22.22 1.06
C ASN A 301 10.65 23.50 1.35
N SER A 302 9.97 24.64 1.41
CA SER A 302 10.62 25.95 1.57
C SER A 302 11.41 26.09 2.88
N TYR A 303 10.94 25.46 3.97
CA TYR A 303 11.65 25.46 5.25
C TYR A 303 12.97 24.67 5.15
N GLN A 304 12.91 23.46 4.60
CA GLN A 304 14.04 22.58 4.37
C GLN A 304 15.07 23.23 3.44
N PHE A 305 14.60 23.83 2.34
CA PHE A 305 15.44 24.56 1.40
C PHE A 305 16.17 25.73 2.07
N GLY A 306 15.46 26.53 2.89
CA GLY A 306 16.09 27.63 3.64
C GLY A 306 17.17 27.16 4.64
N GLN A 307 17.02 25.96 5.21
CA GLN A 307 18.05 25.35 6.06
C GLN A 307 19.27 24.93 5.24
N MET A 308 19.07 24.30 4.07
CA MET A 308 20.17 23.94 3.15
C MET A 308 20.98 25.16 2.72
N VAL A 309 20.31 26.27 2.39
CA VAL A 309 20.97 27.53 2.01
C VAL A 309 21.82 28.06 3.17
N THR A 310 21.30 28.02 4.40
CA THR A 310 22.02 28.46 5.59
C THR A 310 23.24 27.58 5.87
N GLU A 311 23.09 26.26 5.76
CA GLU A 311 24.18 25.29 5.94
C GLU A 311 25.27 25.47 4.89
N TYR A 312 24.89 25.63 3.61
CA TYR A 312 25.83 25.87 2.53
C TYR A 312 26.57 27.21 2.69
N ARG A 313 25.86 28.27 3.13
CA ARG A 313 26.48 29.57 3.43
C ARG A 313 27.57 29.45 4.50
N GLN A 314 27.38 28.59 5.50
CA GLN A 314 28.32 28.40 6.60
C GLN A 314 29.48 27.45 6.26
N THR A 315 29.22 26.41 5.48
CA THR A 315 30.16 25.27 5.34
C THR A 315 30.62 25.00 3.91
N GLY A 316 29.97 25.59 2.91
CA GLY A 316 30.18 25.25 1.49
C GLY A 316 29.72 23.84 1.11
N LYS A 317 28.93 23.18 1.97
CA LYS A 317 28.39 21.83 1.74
C LYS A 317 26.95 21.74 2.23
N ILE A 318 26.15 20.93 1.54
CA ILE A 318 24.79 20.56 1.92
C ILE A 318 24.87 19.14 2.49
N GLN A 319 24.80 18.98 3.81
CA GLN A 319 24.90 17.67 4.48
C GLN A 319 23.60 17.28 5.18
N VAL A 320 22.85 18.28 5.65
CA VAL A 320 21.47 18.12 6.13
C VAL A 320 21.38 17.12 7.30
N ARG A 321 22.34 17.18 8.23
CA ARG A 321 22.37 16.30 9.43
C ARG A 321 21.14 16.42 10.33
N ARG A 322 20.34 17.50 10.20
CA ARG A 322 19.19 17.82 11.06
C ARG A 322 17.81 17.62 10.42
N LEU A 323 17.71 17.17 9.17
CA LEU A 323 16.41 16.96 8.50
C LEU A 323 16.22 15.47 8.13
N ALA A 324 15.74 14.68 9.08
CA ALA A 324 15.59 13.22 8.99
C ALA A 324 14.55 12.71 7.95
N MET A 325 13.96 13.58 7.14
CA MET A 325 12.86 13.24 6.22
C MET A 325 13.17 13.53 4.74
N LEU A 326 14.40 13.92 4.41
CA LEU A 326 14.80 14.17 3.03
C LEU A 326 15.49 12.96 2.42
N ASP A 327 15.25 12.75 1.13
CA ASP A 327 15.94 11.72 0.37
C ASP A 327 17.44 12.04 0.29
N HIS A 328 18.28 11.12 0.78
CA HIS A 328 19.73 11.31 0.84
C HIS A 328 20.36 11.49 -0.54
N GLN A 329 19.79 10.84 -1.55
CA GLN A 329 20.33 10.87 -2.91
C GLN A 329 19.96 12.20 -3.61
N PHE A 330 18.78 12.76 -3.36
CA PHE A 330 18.43 14.13 -3.75
C PHE A 330 19.37 15.16 -3.12
N VAL A 331 19.65 15.05 -1.82
CA VAL A 331 20.56 15.96 -1.12
C VAL A 331 21.98 15.87 -1.69
N ALA A 332 22.48 14.66 -1.95
CA ALA A 332 23.79 14.45 -2.53
C ALA A 332 23.89 15.04 -3.95
N ALA A 333 22.88 14.80 -4.79
CA ALA A 333 22.82 15.36 -6.14
C ALA A 333 22.78 16.89 -6.13
N LEU A 334 21.96 17.48 -5.26
CA LEU A 334 21.89 18.92 -5.11
C LEU A 334 23.22 19.51 -4.62
N ASN A 335 23.86 18.88 -3.63
CA ASN A 335 25.17 19.31 -3.15
C ASN A 335 26.21 19.31 -4.27
N GLN A 336 26.28 18.23 -5.05
CA GLN A 336 27.23 18.12 -6.15
C GLN A 336 27.02 19.20 -7.21
N VAL A 337 25.78 19.39 -7.68
CA VAL A 337 25.46 20.43 -8.67
C VAL A 337 25.75 21.82 -8.12
N THR A 338 25.44 22.07 -6.85
CA THR A 338 25.73 23.36 -6.19
C THR A 338 27.23 23.62 -6.11
N GLN A 339 28.03 22.64 -5.70
CA GLN A 339 29.49 22.78 -5.60
C GLN A 339 30.13 23.02 -6.97
N GLN A 340 29.74 22.25 -7.98
CA GLN A 340 30.23 22.42 -9.34
C GLN A 340 29.89 23.81 -9.89
N LEU A 341 28.66 24.28 -9.65
CA LEU A 341 28.24 25.62 -10.09
C LEU A 341 28.98 26.72 -9.32
N ASP A 342 29.18 26.54 -8.00
CA ASP A 342 29.89 27.51 -7.15
C ASP A 342 31.35 27.65 -7.58
N GLU A 343 32.03 26.52 -7.81
CA GLU A 343 33.40 26.47 -8.32
C GLU A 343 33.49 27.13 -9.70
N GLN A 344 32.60 26.78 -10.63
CA GLN A 344 32.57 27.39 -11.96
C GLN A 344 32.41 28.91 -11.92
N GLN A 345 31.47 29.42 -11.12
CA GLN A 345 31.25 30.87 -11.04
C GLN A 345 32.37 31.58 -10.28
N THR A 346 32.97 30.93 -9.28
CA THR A 346 34.13 31.47 -8.55
C THR A 346 35.35 31.59 -9.46
N THR A 347 35.67 30.53 -10.21
CA THR A 347 36.75 30.53 -11.22
C THR A 347 36.51 31.63 -12.25
N ARG A 348 35.31 31.71 -12.80
CA ARG A 348 34.93 32.73 -13.77
C ARG A 348 35.08 34.14 -13.23
N PHE A 349 34.66 34.40 -11.99
CA PHE A 349 34.82 35.72 -11.38
C PHE A 349 36.30 36.14 -11.35
N TYR A 350 37.20 35.25 -10.94
CA TYR A 350 38.63 35.56 -10.91
C TYR A 350 39.26 35.69 -12.30
N ASP A 351 38.81 34.89 -13.28
CA ASP A 351 39.22 35.05 -14.68
C ASP A 351 38.77 36.41 -15.22
N ASP A 352 37.57 36.86 -14.87
CA ASP A 352 37.03 38.15 -15.30
C ASP A 352 37.73 39.33 -14.61
N VAL A 353 38.12 39.20 -13.34
CA VAL A 353 39.00 40.17 -12.67
C VAL A 353 40.33 40.28 -13.40
N PHE A 354 40.98 39.15 -13.69
CA PHE A 354 42.26 39.13 -14.41
C PHE A 354 42.13 39.74 -15.82
N ASN A 355 41.14 39.30 -16.57
CA ASN A 355 40.90 39.75 -17.93
C ASN A 355 40.54 41.24 -17.99
N SER A 356 39.67 41.72 -17.09
CA SER A 356 39.27 43.13 -17.09
C SER A 356 40.40 44.07 -16.65
N CYS A 357 41.35 43.62 -15.83
CA CYS A 357 42.49 44.44 -15.41
C CYS A 357 43.66 44.39 -16.39
N TRP A 358 43.91 43.25 -17.03
CA TRP A 358 45.13 43.05 -17.84
C TRP A 358 44.92 42.29 -19.14
N GLY A 359 44.12 41.23 -19.12
CA GLY A 359 44.00 40.33 -20.27
C GLY A 359 43.37 41.00 -21.49
N TRP A 360 42.26 41.72 -21.31
CA TRP A 360 41.53 42.35 -22.40
C TRP A 360 42.06 43.74 -22.73
N GLN A 361 42.06 44.04 -24.03
CA GLN A 361 42.38 45.36 -24.54
C GLN A 361 41.10 46.18 -24.69
N TYR A 362 40.94 47.20 -23.85
CA TYR A 362 39.78 48.09 -23.90
C TYR A 362 40.07 49.31 -24.77
N HIS A 363 39.28 49.50 -25.82
CA HIS A 363 39.35 50.68 -26.68
C HIS A 363 38.71 51.93 -26.04
N GLN A 364 37.87 51.73 -25.04
CA GLN A 364 37.18 52.79 -24.29
C GLN A 364 37.22 52.48 -22.79
N GLN A 365 37.73 53.43 -22.00
CA GLN A 365 37.82 53.28 -20.54
C GLN A 365 36.45 53.10 -19.87
N ALA A 366 35.40 53.68 -20.46
CA ALA A 366 34.02 53.51 -19.98
C ALA A 366 33.56 52.04 -19.99
N THR A 367 34.03 51.25 -20.97
CA THR A 367 33.65 49.83 -21.09
C THR A 367 34.36 48.98 -20.04
N GLN A 368 35.63 49.27 -19.74
CA GLN A 368 36.36 48.62 -18.66
C GLN A 368 35.69 48.89 -17.30
N ARG A 369 35.32 50.15 -17.06
CA ARG A 369 34.61 50.56 -15.86
C ARG A 369 33.25 49.86 -15.74
N ALA A 370 32.51 49.70 -16.84
CA ALA A 370 31.24 48.99 -16.86
C ALA A 370 31.39 47.49 -16.51
N ASP A 371 32.46 46.84 -16.98
CA ASP A 371 32.75 45.45 -16.61
C ASP A 371 33.09 45.33 -15.12
N TRP A 372 33.85 46.27 -14.54
CA TRP A 372 34.09 46.32 -13.10
C TRP A 372 32.81 46.55 -12.30
N GLU A 373 31.95 47.47 -12.73
CA GLU A 373 30.63 47.68 -12.11
C GLU A 373 29.78 46.41 -12.15
N HIS A 374 29.84 45.65 -13.25
CA HIS A 374 29.18 44.35 -13.34
C HIS A 374 29.75 43.33 -12.34
N LEU A 375 31.08 43.24 -12.21
CA LEU A 375 31.74 42.36 -11.25
C LEU A 375 31.36 42.69 -9.80
N LEU A 376 31.20 43.97 -9.46
CA LEU A 376 30.74 44.42 -8.14
C LEU A 376 29.30 43.97 -7.80
N THR A 377 28.47 43.68 -8.80
CA THR A 377 27.12 43.13 -8.56
C THR A 377 27.11 41.66 -8.13
N THR A 378 28.24 40.96 -8.34
CA THR A 378 28.37 39.54 -7.99
C THR A 378 28.64 39.33 -6.51
N ARG A 379 28.39 38.12 -5.99
CA ARG A 379 28.64 37.83 -4.56
C ARG A 379 30.10 37.97 -4.14
N TRP A 380 31.05 37.81 -5.06
CA TRP A 380 32.48 37.94 -4.80
C TRP A 380 32.93 39.41 -4.85
N GLY A 381 32.25 40.24 -5.65
CA GLY A 381 32.57 41.66 -5.81
C GLY A 381 31.95 42.58 -4.76
N GLN A 382 30.97 42.12 -3.96
CA GLN A 382 30.26 42.96 -2.99
C GLN A 382 31.14 43.61 -1.91
N SER A 383 32.28 43.01 -1.58
CA SER A 383 33.26 43.57 -0.63
C SER A 383 34.31 44.47 -1.27
N LEU A 384 34.33 44.53 -2.61
CA LEU A 384 35.28 45.34 -3.37
C LEU A 384 34.68 46.70 -3.68
N SER A 385 35.52 47.60 -4.19
CA SER A 385 35.09 48.91 -4.68
C SER A 385 35.61 49.14 -6.08
N LEU A 386 35.04 50.13 -6.78
CA LEU A 386 35.55 50.49 -8.09
C LEU A 386 37.01 50.99 -8.02
N ALA A 387 37.35 51.73 -6.96
CA ALA A 387 38.72 52.19 -6.72
C ALA A 387 39.71 51.01 -6.55
N TRP A 388 39.26 49.89 -5.99
CA TRP A 388 40.07 48.67 -5.87
C TRP A 388 40.49 48.15 -7.26
N PHE A 389 39.54 48.08 -8.21
CA PHE A 389 39.83 47.67 -9.58
C PHE A 389 40.70 48.68 -10.34
N GLU A 390 40.44 49.97 -10.18
CA GLU A 390 41.24 51.05 -10.80
C GLU A 390 42.71 50.97 -10.34
N GLN A 391 42.95 50.79 -9.04
CA GLN A 391 44.30 50.65 -8.48
C GLN A 391 44.98 49.34 -8.92
N LEU A 392 44.21 48.26 -9.03
CA LEU A 392 44.74 46.97 -9.47
C LEU A 392 45.19 47.03 -10.94
N ALA A 393 44.41 47.67 -11.81
CA ALA A 393 44.73 47.84 -13.22
C ALA A 393 46.01 48.66 -13.44
N MET A 394 46.37 49.55 -12.50
CA MET A 394 47.63 50.30 -12.54
C MET A 394 48.87 49.47 -12.22
N GLN A 395 48.72 48.25 -11.67
CA GLN A 395 49.85 47.38 -11.33
C GLN A 395 50.34 46.61 -12.57
N THR A 396 51.38 47.11 -13.21
CA THR A 396 51.87 46.58 -14.50
C THR A 396 53.01 45.57 -14.37
N THR A 397 53.70 45.50 -13.23
CA THR A 397 54.80 44.54 -13.00
C THR A 397 54.41 43.45 -12.00
N MET A 398 54.91 42.22 -12.22
CA MET A 398 54.61 41.06 -11.36
C MET A 398 54.91 41.30 -9.87
N PRO A 399 56.07 41.86 -9.46
CA PRO A 399 56.35 42.10 -8.04
C PRO A 399 55.39 43.11 -7.40
N GLN A 400 55.03 44.17 -8.12
CA GLN A 400 54.07 45.18 -7.63
C GLN A 400 52.68 44.57 -7.46
N THR A 401 52.21 43.79 -8.44
CA THR A 401 50.89 43.14 -8.37
C THR A 401 50.83 42.12 -7.22
N GLN A 402 51.90 41.34 -7.01
CA GLN A 402 51.96 40.37 -5.91
C GLN A 402 51.92 41.03 -4.53
N GLN A 403 52.68 42.12 -4.34
CA GLN A 403 52.66 42.89 -3.10
C GLN A 403 51.30 43.54 -2.87
N TRP A 404 50.73 44.14 -3.91
CA TRP A 404 49.43 44.79 -3.82
C TRP A 404 48.33 43.82 -3.36
N PHE A 405 48.34 42.57 -3.84
CA PHE A 405 47.40 41.56 -3.37
C PHE A 405 47.60 41.18 -1.91
N ALA A 406 48.84 41.11 -1.42
CA ALA A 406 49.10 40.82 0.00
C ALA A 406 48.49 41.90 0.91
N ASP A 407 48.43 43.15 0.43
CA ASP A 407 47.94 44.29 1.20
C ASP A 407 46.42 44.53 1.02
N ASN A 408 45.82 44.10 -0.10
CA ASN A 408 44.46 44.55 -0.51
C ASN A 408 43.47 43.42 -0.89
N ALA A 409 43.88 42.15 -0.92
CA ALA A 409 43.01 41.02 -1.27
C ALA A 409 42.88 40.03 -0.11
N ASP A 410 41.72 39.35 -0.01
CA ASP A 410 41.60 38.21 0.91
C ASP A 410 42.47 37.03 0.44
N SER A 411 42.76 36.10 1.34
CA SER A 411 43.64 34.96 1.06
C SER A 411 43.19 34.09 -0.12
N GLY A 412 41.88 33.98 -0.34
CA GLY A 412 41.32 33.19 -1.44
C GLY A 412 41.52 33.88 -2.79
N MET A 413 41.21 35.18 -2.84
CA MET A 413 41.43 36.02 -4.02
C MET A 413 42.91 36.16 -4.35
N GLN A 414 43.75 36.39 -3.36
CA GLN A 414 45.20 36.44 -3.50
C GLN A 414 45.72 35.16 -4.16
N ALA A 415 45.39 33.98 -3.60
CA ALA A 415 45.83 32.71 -4.16
C ALA A 415 45.33 32.49 -5.60
N ALA A 416 44.06 32.77 -5.86
CA ALA A 416 43.44 32.57 -7.17
C ALA A 416 44.03 33.48 -8.25
N LEU A 417 44.26 34.75 -7.95
CA LEU A 417 44.81 35.71 -8.91
C LEU A 417 46.33 35.56 -9.08
N GLN A 418 47.06 35.21 -8.02
CA GLN A 418 48.49 34.88 -8.14
C GLN A 418 48.73 33.64 -9.00
N GLN A 419 47.89 32.61 -8.87
CA GLN A 419 47.97 31.43 -9.73
C GLN A 419 47.76 31.79 -11.21
N ARG A 420 46.81 32.68 -11.51
CA ARG A 420 46.54 33.15 -12.88
C ARG A 420 47.70 33.97 -13.44
N LEU A 421 48.24 34.90 -12.65
CA LEU A 421 49.41 35.70 -13.04
C LEU A 421 50.63 34.83 -13.32
N ALA A 422 50.85 33.75 -12.55
CA ALA A 422 51.94 32.82 -12.79
C ALA A 422 51.71 31.96 -14.06
N ALA A 423 50.46 31.62 -14.39
CA ALA A 423 50.13 30.86 -15.57
C ALA A 423 50.12 31.71 -16.87
N HIS A 424 49.92 33.02 -16.74
CA HIS A 424 49.81 33.99 -17.84
C HIS A 424 50.77 35.16 -17.62
N GLU A 425 52.08 34.88 -17.61
CA GLU A 425 53.13 35.90 -17.37
C GLU A 425 53.13 37.02 -18.43
N ASP A 426 52.72 36.68 -19.66
CA ASP A 426 52.55 37.61 -20.78
C ASP A 426 51.24 38.42 -20.71
N ARG A 427 50.43 38.19 -19.67
CA ARG A 427 49.12 38.81 -19.43
C ARG A 427 48.16 38.64 -20.61
N GLN A 428 48.27 37.55 -21.37
CA GLN A 428 47.29 37.23 -22.40
C GLN A 428 45.91 36.94 -21.78
N PRO A 429 44.81 37.20 -22.49
CA PRO A 429 43.47 36.85 -22.05
C PRO A 429 43.37 35.38 -21.62
N ILE A 430 42.71 35.13 -20.50
CA ILE A 430 42.24 33.80 -20.13
C ILE A 430 40.99 33.53 -20.96
N ALA A 431 41.11 32.62 -21.92
CA ALA A 431 40.02 32.27 -22.81
C ALA A 431 38.88 31.58 -22.05
N ARG A 432 37.65 32.00 -22.34
CA ARG A 432 36.44 31.43 -21.74
C ARG A 432 35.96 30.21 -22.54
N ASP A 433 35.60 29.15 -21.85
CA ASP A 433 35.09 27.91 -22.45
C ASP A 433 33.56 27.92 -22.69
N ARG A 434 32.88 28.97 -22.22
CA ARG A 434 31.43 29.15 -22.31
C ARG A 434 31.07 30.60 -22.60
N MET A 435 29.96 30.77 -23.28
CA MET A 435 29.42 32.08 -23.63
C MET A 435 27.90 32.09 -23.59
N THR A 436 27.33 33.11 -22.95
CA THR A 436 25.89 33.40 -22.99
C THR A 436 25.55 34.35 -24.13
N ARG A 437 24.27 34.42 -24.53
CA ARG A 437 23.81 35.35 -25.59
C ARG A 437 24.04 36.82 -25.22
N SER A 438 23.90 37.18 -23.95
CA SER A 438 24.19 38.54 -23.46
C SER A 438 25.67 38.88 -23.60
N GLU A 439 26.56 37.93 -23.32
CA GLU A 439 28.01 38.13 -23.44
C GLU A 439 28.44 38.25 -24.89
N LEU A 440 27.92 37.41 -25.80
CA LEU A 440 28.18 37.57 -27.22
C LEU A 440 27.76 38.96 -27.70
N ARG A 441 26.59 39.42 -27.26
CA ARG A 441 26.11 40.77 -27.58
C ARG A 441 27.01 41.86 -27.02
N GLN A 442 27.47 41.74 -25.77
CA GLN A 442 28.40 42.69 -25.15
C GLN A 442 29.74 42.71 -25.88
N PHE A 443 30.28 41.54 -26.21
CA PHE A 443 31.49 41.39 -27.04
C PHE A 443 31.32 42.13 -28.38
N CYS A 444 30.24 41.87 -29.11
CA CYS A 444 29.95 42.53 -30.38
C CYS A 444 29.85 44.05 -30.25
N LEU A 445 29.24 44.57 -29.18
CA LEU A 445 29.12 46.00 -28.95
C LEU A 445 30.46 46.66 -28.59
N ARG A 446 31.33 45.92 -27.90
CA ARG A 446 32.64 46.41 -27.42
C ARG A 446 33.70 46.39 -28.52
N GLU A 447 33.86 45.27 -29.21
CA GLU A 447 35.02 45.03 -30.09
C GLU A 447 34.76 45.44 -31.55
N GLN A 448 33.52 45.34 -32.04
CA GLN A 448 33.22 45.61 -33.45
C GLN A 448 33.58 47.05 -33.89
N PRO A 449 33.33 48.11 -33.11
CA PRO A 449 33.68 49.48 -33.52
C PRO A 449 35.18 49.72 -33.72
N ALA A 450 36.03 48.91 -33.08
CA ALA A 450 37.48 49.02 -33.13
C ALA A 450 38.13 48.03 -34.11
N ALA A 451 37.41 46.99 -34.55
CA ALA A 451 37.93 45.98 -35.46
C ALA A 451 37.95 46.49 -36.92
N PRO A 452 39.13 46.57 -37.57
CA PRO A 452 39.25 47.08 -38.94
C PRO A 452 38.77 46.08 -40.00
N THR A 453 38.79 44.79 -39.69
CA THR A 453 38.38 43.69 -40.58
C THR A 453 37.59 42.64 -39.81
N LEU A 454 36.83 41.82 -40.53
CA LEU A 454 36.14 40.65 -39.94
C LEU A 454 37.16 39.68 -39.32
N GLU A 455 38.28 39.43 -40.00
CA GLU A 455 39.34 38.55 -39.49
C GLU A 455 39.92 39.05 -38.17
N ALA A 456 40.16 40.37 -38.03
CA ALA A 456 40.62 40.94 -36.77
C ALA A 456 39.55 40.83 -35.66
N PHE A 457 38.27 40.97 -36.00
CA PHE A 457 37.16 40.81 -35.06
C PHE A 457 37.03 39.36 -34.57
N GLU A 458 37.17 38.38 -35.46
CA GLU A 458 37.15 36.95 -35.14
C GLU A 458 38.41 36.51 -34.37
N GLN A 459 39.59 37.03 -34.70
CA GLN A 459 40.81 36.75 -33.95
C GLN A 459 40.72 37.21 -32.49
N VAL A 460 40.17 38.41 -32.23
CA VAL A 460 39.93 38.89 -30.86
C VAL A 460 38.92 37.98 -30.14
N PHE A 461 37.91 37.49 -30.86
CA PHE A 461 36.96 36.52 -30.31
C PHE A 461 37.65 35.22 -29.90
N ASP A 462 38.48 34.66 -30.77
CA ASP A 462 39.20 33.39 -30.54
C ASP A 462 40.23 33.48 -29.40
N GLN A 463 40.79 34.67 -29.16
CA GLN A 463 41.63 34.93 -27.99
C GLN A 463 40.81 34.95 -26.69
N GLN A 464 39.58 35.49 -26.73
CA GLN A 464 38.75 35.63 -25.54
C GLN A 464 37.85 34.41 -25.26
N TYR A 465 37.55 33.60 -26.27
CA TYR A 465 36.62 32.47 -26.19
C TYR A 465 37.14 31.23 -26.93
N GLN A 466 37.27 30.12 -26.20
CA GLN A 466 37.61 28.79 -26.70
C GLN A 466 36.43 27.83 -26.44
N LEU A 467 35.39 27.95 -27.26
CA LEU A 467 34.17 27.15 -27.12
C LEU A 467 34.32 25.77 -27.80
N PRO A 468 33.44 24.80 -27.50
CA PRO A 468 33.33 23.59 -28.30
C PRO A 468 33.13 23.90 -29.78
N VAL A 469 33.74 23.10 -30.66
CA VAL A 469 33.85 23.35 -32.12
C VAL A 469 32.55 23.84 -32.76
N ASP A 470 31.42 23.16 -32.54
CA ASP A 470 30.13 23.52 -33.12
C ASP A 470 29.62 24.90 -32.65
N ARG A 471 29.89 25.25 -31.39
CA ARG A 471 29.53 26.55 -30.84
C ARG A 471 30.48 27.66 -31.29
N GLN A 472 31.76 27.35 -31.46
CA GLN A 472 32.73 28.29 -32.02
C GLN A 472 32.33 28.67 -33.44
N ALA A 473 32.02 27.69 -34.29
CA ALA A 473 31.57 27.92 -35.67
C ALA A 473 30.28 28.76 -35.72
N THR A 474 29.28 28.42 -34.89
CA THR A 474 28.03 29.20 -34.79
C THR A 474 28.30 30.64 -34.33
N ALA A 475 29.25 30.84 -33.41
CA ALA A 475 29.64 32.17 -32.96
C ALA A 475 30.30 32.95 -34.09
N HIS A 476 31.25 32.37 -34.82
CA HIS A 476 31.86 32.99 -36.01
C HIS A 476 30.84 33.41 -37.05
N GLU A 477 29.89 32.53 -37.41
CA GLU A 477 28.79 32.90 -38.30
C GLU A 477 28.02 34.13 -37.80
N THR A 478 27.68 34.14 -36.50
CA THR A 478 26.97 35.26 -35.87
C THR A 478 27.79 36.56 -35.89
N LEU A 479 29.09 36.47 -35.65
CA LEU A 479 30.02 37.61 -35.69
C LEU A 479 30.13 38.18 -37.11
N ALA A 480 30.27 37.32 -38.12
CA ALA A 480 30.29 37.71 -39.53
C ALA A 480 29.01 38.43 -39.93
N TYR A 481 27.84 37.89 -39.57
CA TYR A 481 26.55 38.55 -39.83
C TYR A 481 26.46 39.92 -39.14
N TYR A 482 26.84 39.99 -37.85
CA TYR A 482 26.80 41.24 -37.10
C TYR A 482 27.74 42.31 -37.69
N TYR A 483 28.95 41.91 -38.08
CA TYR A 483 29.96 42.79 -38.68
C TYR A 483 29.47 43.36 -40.02
N ILE A 484 28.96 42.52 -40.92
CA ILE A 484 28.42 42.94 -42.22
C ILE A 484 27.22 43.88 -42.03
N ALA A 485 26.30 43.55 -41.12
CA ALA A 485 25.12 44.36 -40.84
C ALA A 485 25.45 45.78 -40.35
N ARG A 486 26.60 45.98 -39.69
CA ARG A 486 27.07 47.29 -39.21
C ARG A 486 27.84 48.10 -40.25
N GLN A 487 28.43 47.43 -41.24
CA GLN A 487 29.14 48.06 -42.38
C GLN A 487 28.19 48.41 -43.55
N TYR A 488 27.00 47.81 -43.59
CA TYR A 488 26.02 48.02 -44.65
C TYR A 488 25.31 49.38 -44.54
N GLN A 489 25.47 50.25 -45.55
CA GLN A 489 24.87 51.60 -45.60
C GLN A 489 23.35 51.64 -45.90
N GLY A 490 22.69 50.50 -46.12
CA GLY A 490 21.24 50.42 -46.30
C GLY A 490 20.48 50.31 -44.97
N ASP A 491 19.14 50.26 -45.04
CA ASP A 491 18.23 50.38 -43.89
C ASP A 491 18.56 49.44 -42.71
N HIS A 492 19.30 49.98 -41.73
CA HIS A 492 19.83 49.28 -40.55
C HIS A 492 18.77 48.49 -39.76
N GLN A 493 17.49 48.90 -39.82
CA GLN A 493 16.40 48.18 -39.13
C GLN A 493 16.16 46.78 -39.71
N ARG A 494 16.35 46.58 -41.02
CA ARG A 494 16.06 45.30 -41.69
C ARG A 494 17.14 44.24 -41.41
N ALA A 495 18.40 44.65 -41.35
CA ALA A 495 19.52 43.78 -40.99
C ALA A 495 19.47 43.36 -39.50
N LEU A 496 19.12 44.28 -38.59
CA LEU A 496 18.90 43.95 -37.17
C LEU A 496 17.68 43.04 -36.94
N GLN A 497 16.62 43.15 -37.75
CA GLN A 497 15.49 42.22 -37.70
C GLN A 497 15.87 40.80 -38.13
N GLN A 498 16.75 40.64 -39.13
CA GLN A 498 17.29 39.33 -39.52
C GLN A 498 18.22 38.73 -38.46
N LEU A 499 19.04 39.54 -37.77
CA LEU A 499 19.85 39.09 -36.63
C LEU A 499 18.98 38.56 -35.48
N ASN A 500 17.89 39.26 -35.15
CA ASN A 500 16.91 38.80 -34.15
C ASN A 500 16.17 37.51 -34.55
N TRP A 501 16.05 37.25 -35.86
CA TRP A 501 15.46 36.01 -36.38
C TRP A 501 16.44 34.83 -36.27
N LEU A 502 17.72 35.02 -36.60
CA LEU A 502 18.77 33.99 -36.47
C LEU A 502 19.06 33.62 -35.01
N LEU A 503 18.97 34.57 -34.09
CA LEU A 503 19.19 34.33 -32.65
C LEU A 503 17.99 33.68 -31.92
N LYS A 504 16.90 33.34 -32.64
CA LYS A 504 15.64 32.82 -32.07
C LYS A 504 15.47 31.29 -32.11
N VAL A 505 16.49 30.52 -32.49
CA VAL A 505 16.48 29.04 -32.36
C VAL A 505 17.05 28.60 -31.02
#